data_AF-A0A9W8K7T2-F1
#
_entry.id   AF-A0A9W8K7T2-F1
#
_cell.length_a   1.000
_cell.length_b   1.000
_cell.length_c   1.000
_cell.angle_alpha   90.00
_cell.angle_beta   90.00
_cell.angle_gamma   90.00
#
_symmetry.space_group_name_H-M   'P 1'
#
loop_
_entity.id
_entity.type
_entity.pdbx_description
1 polymer ?
#
loop_
_entity_poly.entity_id
_entity_poly.type
_entity_poly.pdbx_seq_one_letter_code
_entity_poly.pdbx_strand_id
1 'polypeptide(L)'
;MASINLFDSPNNGEQPTKEQIIHAIQVKATLSAVDDMITNINKCCFKLCVPNPGASFTRSEEASLERCTDKYMAAWDLSARTFGEHIRKQNS
;
A
#
# COMPACT_ATOMS: atom_id res chain seq x y z
N MET A 1 9.80 7.88 -19.35
CA MET A 1 9.01 7.65 -18.13
C MET A 1 7.60 8.13 -18.44
N ALA A 2 6.66 7.22 -18.66
CA ALA A 2 5.28 7.59 -18.96
C ALA A 2 4.58 7.94 -17.65
N SER A 3 4.29 9.23 -17.45
CA SER A 3 3.43 9.68 -16.37
C SER A 3 2.01 9.24 -16.67
N ILE A 4 1.48 8.30 -15.89
CA ILE A 4 0.06 7.93 -15.93
C ILE A 4 -0.69 9.02 -15.18
N ASN A 5 -1.43 9.88 -15.89
CA ASN A 5 -2.34 10.84 -15.29
C ASN A 5 -3.64 10.12 -14.89
N LEU A 6 -4.03 10.24 -13.62
CA LEU A 6 -5.19 9.57 -13.00
C LEU A 6 -6.57 10.18 -13.41
N PHE A 7 -6.65 10.91 -14.53
CA PHE A 7 -7.83 11.72 -14.88
C PHE A 7 -8.20 11.71 -16.37
N ASP A 8 -7.92 10.62 -17.10
CA ASP A 8 -8.54 10.43 -18.42
C ASP A 8 -9.94 9.84 -18.26
N SER A 9 -10.94 10.70 -18.43
CA SER A 9 -12.35 10.32 -18.57
C SER A 9 -12.57 9.83 -20.00
N PRO A 10 -12.89 8.55 -20.27
CA PRO A 10 -13.20 8.13 -21.63
C PRO A 10 -14.65 8.52 -21.92
N ASN A 11 -14.85 9.68 -22.55
CA ASN A 11 -16.09 9.96 -23.26
C ASN A 11 -15.83 9.83 -24.74
N ASN A 12 -16.01 8.61 -25.25
CA ASN A 12 -16.33 8.25 -26.64
C ASN A 12 -16.88 6.82 -26.58
N GLY A 13 -18.02 6.56 -27.25
CA GLY A 13 -18.87 5.36 -27.11
C GLY A 13 -18.27 3.99 -27.51
N GLU A 14 -17.03 3.71 -27.13
CA GLU A 14 -16.34 2.45 -27.30
C GLU A 14 -16.45 1.64 -26.00
N GLN A 15 -17.04 0.44 -26.08
CA GLN A 15 -17.07 -0.47 -24.94
C GLN A 15 -15.62 -0.85 -24.59
N PRO A 16 -15.17 -0.63 -23.35
CA PRO A 16 -13.80 -0.95 -22.98
C PRO A 16 -13.52 -2.43 -23.25
N THR A 17 -12.40 -2.70 -23.92
CA THR A 17 -11.97 -4.07 -24.24
C THR A 17 -11.83 -4.88 -22.95
N LYS A 18 -11.99 -6.20 -23.02
CA LYS A 18 -11.84 -7.09 -21.86
C LYS A 18 -10.49 -6.88 -21.17
N GLU A 19 -9.45 -6.65 -21.96
CA GLU A 19 -8.08 -6.37 -21.52
C GLU A 19 -7.99 -5.04 -20.76
N GLN A 20 -8.65 -3.98 -21.26
CA GLN A 20 -8.75 -2.69 -20.55
C GLN A 20 -9.53 -2.81 -19.24
N ILE A 21 -10.61 -3.62 -19.21
CA ILE A 21 -11.39 -3.87 -17.99
C ILE A 21 -10.55 -4.64 -16.96
N ILE A 22 -9.86 -5.72 -17.38
CA ILE A 22 -8.98 -6.51 -16.50
C ILE A 22 -7.87 -5.63 -15.95
N HIS A 23 -7.23 -4.83 -16.79
CA HIS A 23 -6.19 -3.89 -16.36
C HIS A 23 -6.74 -2.87 -15.35
N ALA A 24 -7.91 -2.28 -15.62
CA ALA A 24 -8.56 -1.37 -14.68
C ALA A 24 -8.92 -2.04 -13.34
N ILE A 25 -9.37 -3.31 -13.36
CA ILE A 25 -9.64 -4.10 -12.15
C ILE A 25 -8.34 -4.35 -11.38
N GLN A 26 -7.26 -4.74 -12.06
CA GLN A 26 -5.96 -4.99 -11.44
C GLN A 26 -5.40 -3.73 -10.78
N VAL A 27 -5.43 -2.60 -11.48
CA VAL A 27 -5.00 -1.30 -10.92
C VAL A 27 -5.85 -0.94 -9.70
N LYS A 28 -7.17 -1.10 -9.75
CA LYS A 28 -8.06 -0.85 -8.59
C LYS A 28 -7.76 -1.78 -7.41
N ALA A 29 -7.48 -3.05 -7.66
CA ALA A 29 -7.12 -4.01 -6.61
C ALA A 29 -5.78 -3.65 -5.95
N THR A 30 -4.80 -3.18 -6.74
CA THR A 30 -3.54 -2.65 -6.21
C THR A 30 -3.75 -1.40 -5.38
N LEU A 31 -4.58 -0.46 -5.83
CA LEU A 31 -4.89 0.75 -5.07
C LEU A 31 -5.52 0.43 -3.71
N SER A 32 -6.48 -0.50 -3.65
CA SER A 32 -7.09 -0.95 -2.39
C SER A 32 -6.05 -1.60 -1.47
N ALA A 33 -5.17 -2.45 -2.00
CA ALA A 33 -4.14 -3.09 -1.20
C ALA A 33 -3.11 -2.08 -0.65
N VAL A 34 -2.80 -1.03 -1.41
CA VAL A 34 -1.95 0.08 -0.94
C VAL A 34 -2.66 0.91 0.13
N ASP A 35 -3.95 1.21 -0.05
CA ASP A 35 -4.76 1.96 0.93
C ASP A 35 -4.84 1.23 2.28
N ASP A 36 -5.06 -0.09 2.24
CA ASP A 36 -5.04 -0.94 3.42
C ASP A 36 -3.66 -0.95 4.10
N MET A 37 -2.58 -1.03 3.31
CA MET A 37 -1.21 -1.01 3.83
C MET A 37 -0.91 0.32 4.53
N ILE A 38 -1.21 1.46 3.91
CA ILE A 38 -1.01 2.79 4.48
C ILE A 38 -1.83 2.94 5.77
N THR A 39 -3.09 2.51 5.75
CA THR A 39 -3.95 2.52 6.93
C THR A 39 -3.33 1.72 8.09
N ASN A 40 -2.76 0.56 7.80
CA ASN A 40 -2.12 -0.28 8.81
C ASN A 40 -0.80 0.30 9.32
N ILE A 41 0.03 0.90 8.45
CA ILE A 41 1.23 1.66 8.84
C ILE A 41 0.84 2.78 9.79
N ASN A 42 -0.16 3.58 9.43
CA ASN A 42 -0.63 4.70 10.25
C ASN A 42 -1.08 4.22 11.63
N LYS A 43 -1.94 3.18 11.70
CA LYS A 43 -2.41 2.62 12.98
C LYS A 43 -1.26 2.07 13.82
N CYS A 44 -0.36 1.30 13.21
CA CYS A 44 0.75 0.65 13.91
C CYS A 44 1.75 1.69 14.44
N CYS A 45 2.26 2.55 13.56
CA CYS A 45 3.31 3.49 13.91
C CYS A 45 2.81 4.62 14.80
N PHE A 46 1.57 5.10 14.63
CA PHE A 46 1.02 6.07 15.58
C PHE A 46 0.95 5.48 17.00
N LYS A 47 0.45 4.25 17.14
CA LYS A 47 0.37 3.57 18.43
C LYS A 47 1.73 3.35 19.10
N LEU A 48 2.77 3.05 18.33
CA LEU A 48 4.12 2.78 18.86
C LEU A 48 4.93 4.04 19.12
N CYS A 49 4.74 5.08 18.32
CA CYS A 49 5.65 6.22 18.26
C CYS A 49 5.08 7.49 18.90
N VAL A 50 3.77 7.60 19.12
CA VAL A 50 3.11 8.83 19.61
C VAL A 50 2.47 8.57 20.99
N PRO A 51 3.22 8.65 22.09
CA PRO A 51 2.71 8.38 23.44
C PRO A 51 1.77 9.48 23.96
N ASN A 52 1.97 10.73 23.52
CA ASN A 52 1.19 11.88 23.96
C ASN A 52 0.75 12.69 22.72
N PRO A 53 -0.44 12.40 22.15
CA PRO A 53 -0.93 13.11 20.98
C PRO A 53 -1.04 14.62 21.23
N GLY A 54 -0.49 15.41 20.31
CA GLY A 54 -0.54 16.88 20.35
C GLY A 54 -0.83 17.48 18.98
N ALA A 55 -0.81 18.81 18.89
CA ALA A 55 -1.04 19.53 17.63
C ALA A 55 0.12 19.37 16.62
N SER A 56 1.28 18.89 17.07
CA SER A 56 2.48 18.66 16.27
C SER A 56 3.26 17.50 16.85
N PHE A 57 4.00 16.79 16.00
CA PHE A 57 4.96 15.80 16.46
C PHE A 57 6.21 16.48 17.03
N THR A 58 6.74 15.89 18.09
CA THR A 58 8.08 16.21 18.56
C THR A 58 9.12 15.60 17.63
N ARG A 59 10.34 16.16 17.60
CA ARG A 59 11.46 15.60 16.82
C ARG A 59 11.74 14.13 17.12
N SER A 60 11.50 13.69 18.35
CA SER A 60 11.67 12.28 18.75
C SER A 60 10.58 11.40 18.16
N GLU A 61 9.33 11.87 18.12
CA GLU A 61 8.21 11.16 17.50
C GLU A 61 8.40 11.06 15.99
N GLU A 62 8.80 12.15 15.32
CA GLU A 62 9.12 12.15 13.89
C GLU A 62 10.19 11.12 13.54
N ALA A 63 11.33 11.13 14.24
CA ALA A 63 12.40 10.18 14.02
C ALA A 63 11.98 8.72 14.34
N SER A 64 11.03 8.54 15.27
CA SER A 64 10.47 7.23 15.59
C SER A 64 9.53 6.73 14.47
N LEU A 65 8.69 7.61 13.93
CA LEU A 65 7.76 7.33 12.83
C LEU A 65 8.48 6.96 11.54
N GLU A 66 9.58 7.66 11.22
CA GLU A 66 10.46 7.34 10.07
C GLU A 66 10.97 5.89 10.19
N ARG A 67 11.61 5.57 11.32
CA ARG A 67 12.13 4.22 11.57
C ARG A 67 11.04 3.15 11.64
N CYS A 68 9.86 3.49 12.17
CA CYS A 68 8.75 2.54 12.27
C CYS A 68 8.23 2.17 10.88
N THR A 69 8.02 3.17 10.03
CA THR A 69 7.52 2.98 8.66
C THR A 69 8.47 2.10 7.84
N ASP A 70 9.77 2.39 7.89
CA ASP A 70 10.80 1.59 7.19
C ASP A 70 10.78 0.13 7.64
N LYS A 71 10.74 -0.10 8.96
CA LYS A 71 10.69 -1.46 9.52
C LYS A 71 9.39 -2.19 9.18
N TYR A 72 8.26 -1.48 9.19
CA TYR A 72 6.97 -2.07 8.84
C TYR A 72 6.98 -2.56 7.39
N MET A 73 7.44 -1.73 6.45
CA MET A 73 7.52 -2.11 5.04
C MET A 73 8.47 -3.29 4.82
N ALA A 74 9.63 -3.30 5.47
CA ALA A 74 10.56 -4.42 5.41
C ALA A 74 9.94 -5.72 5.96
N ALA A 75 9.22 -5.65 7.09
CA ALA A 75 8.53 -6.79 7.68
C ALA A 75 7.39 -7.30 6.79
N TRP A 76 6.64 -6.39 6.16
CA TRP A 76 5.58 -6.74 5.21
C TRP A 76 6.12 -7.50 4.00
N ASP A 77 7.17 -7.00 3.36
CA ASP A 77 7.80 -7.64 2.19
C ASP A 77 8.33 -9.04 2.54
N LEU A 78 9.03 -9.18 3.66
CA LEU A 78 9.51 -10.48 4.14
C LEU A 78 8.35 -11.45 4.41
N SER A 79 7.29 -10.99 5.06
CA SER A 79 6.11 -11.81 5.37
C SER A 79 5.39 -12.27 4.11
N ALA A 80 5.20 -11.36 3.14
CA ALA A 80 4.55 -11.66 1.86
C ALA A 80 5.34 -12.71 1.06
N ARG A 81 6.67 -12.58 0.99
CA ARG A 81 7.54 -13.55 0.30
C ARG A 81 7.49 -14.93 0.97
N THR A 82 7.66 -14.96 2.29
CA THR A 82 7.68 -16.21 3.07
C THR A 82 6.35 -16.94 2.96
N PHE A 83 5.24 -16.22 3.08
CA PHE A 83 3.91 -16.80 2.95
C PHE A 83 3.64 -17.30 1.52
N GLY A 84 4.06 -16.53 0.50
CA GLY A 84 3.95 -16.95 -0.90
C GLY A 84 4.74 -18.20 -1.22
N GLU A 85 5.96 -18.34 -0.69
CA GLU A 85 6.76 -19.57 -0.80
C GLU A 85 6.09 -20.77 -0.12
N HIS A 86 5.52 -20.56 1.07
CA HIS A 86 4.81 -21.60 1.80
C HIS A 86 3.59 -22.12 1.02
N ILE A 87 2.76 -21.23 0.49
CA ILE A 87 1.59 -21.62 -0.32
C ILE A 87 2.02 -22.39 -1.57
N ARG A 88 3.05 -21.90 -2.29
CA ARG A 88 3.55 -22.60 -3.49
C ARG A 88 4.02 -24.02 -3.17
N LYS A 89 4.63 -24.23 -2.00
CA LYS A 89 5.08 -25.55 -1.56
C LYS A 89 3.92 -26.50 -1.20
N GLN A 90 2.81 -25.99 -0.68
CA GLN A 90 1.64 -26.81 -0.34
C GLN A 90 0.80 -27.23 -1.54
N ASN A 91 0.85 -26.46 -2.62
CA ASN A 91 0.09 -26.70 -3.85
C ASN A 91 0.87 -27.51 -4.91
N SER A 92 1.97 -28.17 -4.51
CA SER A 92 2.82 -29.02 -5.36
C SER A 92 2.94 -30.42 -4.79
#